data_AF-S8F4P8-F1
#
_entry.id   AF-S8F4P8-F1
#
_cell.length_a   1.000
_cell.length_b   1.000
_cell.length_c   1.000
_cell.angle_alpha   90.00
_cell.angle_beta   90.00
_cell.angle_gamma   90.00
#
_symmetry.space_group_name_H-M   'P 1'
#
loop_
_entity.id
_entity.type
_entity.pdbx_description
1 polymer ?
#
loop_
_entity_poly.entity_id
_entity_poly.type
_entity_poly.pdbx_seq_one_letter_code
_entity_poly.pdbx_strand_id
1 'polypeptide(L)'
;MNNGKLSDFCSKKCRDDAFKSAPLLLMVPNNHASFKEVSKQFKDQWKHPTPVPTVVWKIHCDHVHIDDFQRYKDTVERKSNVPHGNSRRRWHGTVRVCTVGDSQGQAALCNNALCSLCTIIRTSYRVAKAGQRFGFKRFGSGIYTTATSSKANDYVVQRGRSGFKAILLNDVVLGRGAKTTKGDGTLTKASLLSKQFRDQWKLPSPAPTIVWKIYCDQGHIDKFQRYKLAVERKSNVQGGNSRRRWHGTVRACTVGESPGKSALCNNTLCSLCNIIRTSFRIPNHGGNLQWGKGIYTSATSSKANLFAREQGGSGFKAMLLNDVVLGRVFKMSADNTTLTQPPMGYDAVVGEPVGGFDEAIVYTSEAIRPLFLIIYKP
;
A
#
# COMPACT_ATOMS: atom_id res chain seq x y z
N MET A 1 22.18 -21.55 19.54
CA MET A 1 22.56 -20.16 19.86
C MET A 1 22.59 -19.37 18.55
N ASN A 2 22.06 -18.15 18.50
CA ASN A 2 22.24 -17.24 17.36
C ASN A 2 22.45 -15.81 17.91
N ASN A 3 23.64 -15.24 17.68
CA ASN A 3 24.00 -13.84 17.94
C ASN A 3 23.91 -13.33 19.39
N GLY A 4 24.36 -14.12 20.39
CA GLY A 4 24.57 -13.60 21.75
C GLY A 4 23.33 -13.09 22.50
N LYS A 5 22.13 -13.26 21.94
CA LYS A 5 20.86 -13.01 22.62
C LYS A 5 20.30 -14.34 23.15
N LEU A 6 19.96 -14.36 24.44
CA LEU A 6 19.22 -15.45 25.06
C LEU A 6 17.98 -15.76 24.20
N SER A 7 17.86 -17.02 23.79
CA SER A 7 16.68 -17.52 23.09
C SER A 7 15.48 -17.43 24.03
N ASP A 8 14.33 -16.92 23.54
CA ASP A 8 13.07 -16.94 24.32
C ASP A 8 12.58 -18.36 24.64
N PHE A 9 13.24 -19.38 24.07
CA PHE A 9 12.86 -20.78 24.15
C PHE A 9 13.95 -21.63 24.77
N CYS A 10 13.52 -22.58 25.60
CA CYS A 10 14.36 -23.61 26.23
C CYS A 10 15.15 -24.47 25.23
N SER A 11 14.61 -24.69 24.04
CA SER A 11 15.24 -25.49 22.99
C SER A 11 14.67 -25.14 21.61
N LYS A 12 15.30 -25.67 20.56
CA LYS A 12 14.77 -25.60 19.19
C LYS A 12 13.37 -26.23 19.10
N LYS A 13 13.14 -27.35 19.79
CA LYS A 13 11.83 -28.01 19.88
C LYS A 13 10.78 -27.09 20.51
N CYS A 14 11.09 -26.48 21.67
CA CYS A 14 10.20 -25.52 22.33
C CYS A 14 9.76 -24.39 21.38
N ARG A 15 10.71 -23.87 20.58
CA ARG A 15 10.44 -22.85 19.58
C ARG A 15 9.55 -23.34 18.45
N ASP A 16 9.89 -24.49 17.88
CA ASP A 16 9.18 -25.04 16.72
C ASP A 16 7.74 -25.45 17.11
N ASP A 17 7.53 -25.99 18.31
CA ASP A 17 6.21 -26.32 18.84
C ASP A 17 5.36 -25.06 19.10
N ALA A 18 5.98 -24.00 19.60
CA ALA A 18 5.31 -22.71 19.77
C ALA A 18 4.88 -22.10 18.42
N PHE A 19 5.73 -22.19 17.39
CA PHE A 19 5.37 -21.71 16.05
C PHE A 19 4.29 -22.56 15.38
N LYS A 20 4.29 -23.88 15.57
CA LYS A 20 3.20 -24.75 15.09
C LYS A 20 1.87 -24.45 15.75
N SER A 21 1.89 -24.08 17.03
CA SER A 21 0.70 -23.81 17.83
C SER A 21 0.24 -22.35 17.74
N ALA A 22 0.94 -21.50 16.97
CA ALA A 22 0.60 -20.10 16.79
C ALA A 22 -0.74 -19.96 16.03
N PRO A 23 -1.56 -18.92 16.32
CA PRO A 23 -1.28 -17.80 17.22
C PRO A 23 -1.45 -18.17 18.71
N LEU A 24 -0.46 -17.82 19.54
CA LEU A 24 -0.49 -18.10 20.98
C LEU A 24 0.16 -16.99 21.82
N LEU A 25 -0.10 -17.06 23.13
CA LEU A 25 0.45 -16.16 24.15
C LEU A 25 1.35 -16.94 25.10
N LEU A 26 2.59 -16.47 25.28
CA LEU A 26 3.49 -16.97 26.34
C LEU A 26 3.70 -15.88 27.39
N MET A 27 3.46 -16.23 28.64
CA MET A 27 3.70 -15.31 29.75
C MET A 27 5.20 -15.07 29.88
N VAL A 28 5.60 -13.81 30.01
CA VAL A 28 7.01 -13.44 30.19
C VAL A 28 7.26 -13.26 31.69
N PRO A 29 8.15 -14.07 32.31
CA PRO A 29 8.47 -13.92 33.73
C PRO A 29 9.03 -12.54 34.06
N ASN A 30 8.74 -12.02 35.25
CA ASN A 30 9.14 -10.67 35.67
C ASN A 30 10.67 -10.45 35.72
N ASN A 31 11.43 -11.52 35.97
CA ASN A 31 12.89 -11.52 35.99
C ASN A 31 13.51 -11.55 34.59
N HIS A 32 12.73 -11.87 33.55
CA HIS A 32 13.19 -11.97 32.17
C HIS A 32 13.55 -10.59 31.58
N ALA A 33 14.61 -10.53 30.76
CA ALA A 33 15.08 -9.28 30.16
C ALA A 33 13.98 -8.57 29.34
N SER A 34 13.19 -9.32 28.56
CA SER A 34 12.08 -8.76 27.78
C SER A 34 10.98 -8.15 28.65
N PHE A 35 10.70 -8.73 29.83
CA PHE A 35 9.74 -8.13 30.76
C PHE A 35 10.24 -6.78 31.25
N LYS A 36 11.50 -6.71 31.68
CA LYS A 36 12.13 -5.48 32.16
C LYS A 36 12.15 -4.41 31.08
N GLU A 37 12.51 -4.77 29.85
CA GLU A 37 12.56 -3.86 28.71
C GLU A 37 11.18 -3.29 28.35
N VAL A 38 10.17 -4.16 28.20
CA VAL A 38 8.81 -3.76 27.83
C VAL A 38 8.17 -2.95 28.97
N SER A 39 8.37 -3.38 30.22
CA SER A 39 7.88 -2.65 31.40
C SER A 39 8.50 -1.27 31.51
N LYS A 40 9.82 -1.14 31.24
CA LYS A 40 10.49 0.16 31.20
C LYS A 40 9.90 1.03 30.10
N GLN A 41 9.79 0.53 28.86
CA GLN A 41 9.20 1.30 27.75
C GLN A 41 7.77 1.75 28.06
N PHE A 42 6.98 0.89 28.71
CA PHE A 42 5.63 1.23 29.12
C PHE A 42 5.63 2.38 30.12
N LYS A 43 6.44 2.30 31.19
CA LYS A 43 6.55 3.31 32.25
C LYS A 43 7.09 4.65 31.74
N ASP A 44 8.17 4.64 30.97
CA ASP A 44 8.78 5.86 30.42
C ASP A 44 7.79 6.69 29.58
N GLN A 45 6.89 5.98 28.89
CA GLN A 45 5.89 6.55 27.98
C GLN A 45 4.52 6.70 28.64
N TRP A 46 4.43 6.44 29.94
CA TRP A 46 3.20 6.59 30.68
C TRP A 46 3.10 8.00 31.27
N LYS A 47 2.10 8.77 30.85
CA LYS A 47 1.93 10.18 31.23
C LYS A 47 0.68 10.46 32.09
N HIS A 48 -0.05 9.42 32.52
CA HIS A 48 -1.17 9.55 33.48
C HIS A 48 -0.70 9.15 34.90
N PRO A 49 -1.46 9.45 35.97
CA PRO A 49 -1.00 9.17 37.34
C PRO A 49 -0.97 7.69 37.78
N THR A 50 -1.47 6.73 36.99
CA THR A 50 -2.05 5.49 37.56
C THR A 50 -1.61 4.10 37.01
N PRO A 51 -0.39 3.83 36.51
CA PRO A 51 0.03 2.44 36.54
C PRO A 51 1.52 2.11 36.56
N VAL A 52 1.70 0.96 37.20
CA VAL A 52 2.80 0.02 37.01
C VAL A 52 2.26 -1.16 36.20
N PRO A 53 2.88 -1.55 35.06
CA PRO A 53 2.48 -2.74 34.31
C PRO A 53 2.67 -3.99 35.17
N THR A 54 1.63 -4.83 35.27
CA THR A 54 1.60 -5.98 36.20
C THR A 54 2.05 -7.29 35.54
N VAL A 55 1.69 -7.52 34.27
CA VAL A 55 1.99 -8.76 33.55
C VAL A 55 2.36 -8.42 32.09
N VAL A 56 3.33 -9.15 31.52
CA VAL A 56 3.73 -9.03 30.11
C VAL A 56 3.58 -10.39 29.44
N TRP A 57 2.96 -10.39 28.28
CA TRP A 57 2.80 -11.57 27.42
C TRP A 57 3.50 -11.33 26.09
N LYS A 58 4.17 -12.37 25.59
CA LYS A 58 4.72 -12.41 24.25
C LYS A 58 3.73 -13.09 23.32
N ILE A 59 3.40 -12.40 22.23
CA ILE A 59 2.52 -12.92 21.18
C ILE A 59 3.38 -13.60 20.13
N HIS A 60 3.07 -14.85 19.82
CA HIS A 60 3.61 -15.55 18.66
C HIS A 60 2.52 -15.62 17.61
N CYS A 61 2.71 -14.91 16.50
CA CYS A 61 1.82 -14.97 15.35
C CYS A 61 2.13 -16.20 14.50
N ASP A 62 1.17 -16.64 13.67
CA ASP A 62 1.44 -17.65 12.66
C ASP A 62 2.49 -17.18 11.63
N HIS A 63 3.07 -18.14 10.92
CA HIS A 63 4.12 -17.91 9.94
C HIS A 63 3.66 -17.02 8.77
N VAL A 64 2.39 -17.13 8.35
CA VAL A 64 1.85 -16.32 7.24
C VAL A 64 1.86 -14.84 7.61
N HIS A 65 1.41 -14.50 8.81
CA HIS A 65 1.45 -13.13 9.32
C HIS A 65 2.88 -12.58 9.45
N ILE A 66 3.83 -13.40 9.92
CA ILE A 66 5.23 -13.00 10.06
C ILE A 66 5.83 -12.72 8.67
N ASP A 67 5.59 -13.61 7.70
CA ASP A 67 6.09 -13.49 6.34
C ASP A 67 5.50 -12.29 5.62
N ASP A 68 4.19 -12.04 5.76
CA ASP A 68 3.53 -10.85 5.21
C ASP A 68 4.12 -9.56 5.77
N PHE A 69 4.36 -9.51 7.09
CA PHE A 69 4.98 -8.37 7.73
C PHE A 69 6.40 -8.13 7.23
N GLN A 70 7.22 -9.18 7.15
CA GLN A 70 8.60 -9.06 6.69
C GLN A 70 8.66 -8.65 5.21
N ARG A 71 7.85 -9.26 4.34
CA ARG A 71 7.72 -8.86 2.93
C ARG A 71 7.35 -7.40 2.79
N TYR A 72 6.43 -6.90 3.61
CA TYR A 72 6.05 -5.49 3.60
C TYR A 72 7.19 -4.59 4.05
N LYS A 73 7.89 -4.95 5.14
CA LYS A 73 9.05 -4.22 5.66
C LYS A 73 10.16 -4.10 4.62
N ASP A 74 10.54 -5.19 3.99
CA ASP A 74 11.56 -5.22 2.93
C ASP A 74 11.12 -4.40 1.70
N THR A 75 9.83 -4.42 1.39
CA THR A 75 9.27 -3.61 0.30
C THR A 75 9.35 -2.12 0.62
N VAL A 76 9.09 -1.71 1.86
CA VAL A 76 9.21 -0.31 2.28
C VAL A 76 10.66 0.14 2.27
N GLU A 77 11.56 -0.67 2.80
CA GLU A 77 13.01 -0.40 2.81
C GLU A 77 13.54 -0.18 1.39
N ARG A 78 13.28 -1.11 0.46
CA ARG A 78 13.68 -0.98 -0.96
C ARG A 78 13.09 0.24 -1.65
N LYS A 79 11.82 0.57 -1.39
CA LYS A 79 11.13 1.68 -2.07
C LYS A 79 11.50 3.07 -1.53
N SER A 80 11.84 3.15 -0.26
CA SER A 80 12.01 4.42 0.43
C SER A 80 13.46 4.72 0.82
N ASN A 81 14.36 3.77 0.63
CA ASN A 81 15.76 3.83 1.08
C ASN A 81 15.85 4.17 2.58
N VAL A 82 14.92 3.64 3.37
CA VAL A 82 14.87 3.84 4.82
C VAL A 82 15.24 2.52 5.48
N PRO A 83 16.35 2.47 6.23
CA PRO A 83 16.83 1.25 6.87
C PRO A 83 15.74 0.57 7.70
N HIS A 84 15.59 -0.74 7.50
CA HIS A 84 14.61 -1.59 8.17
C HIS A 84 13.17 -1.04 8.12
N GLY A 85 12.84 -0.29 7.06
CA GLY A 85 11.55 0.35 6.86
C GLY A 85 11.14 1.35 7.96
N ASN A 86 12.09 1.86 8.77
CA ASN A 86 11.83 2.66 9.96
C ASN A 86 10.79 1.98 10.88
N SER A 87 11.02 0.69 11.14
CA SER A 87 10.28 -0.09 12.11
C SER A 87 10.40 0.52 13.50
N ARG A 88 9.27 0.73 14.18
CA ARG A 88 9.24 1.25 15.55
C ARG A 88 8.22 0.48 16.38
N ARG A 89 8.57 0.23 17.64
CA ARG A 89 7.60 -0.27 18.61
C ARG A 89 6.55 0.79 18.94
N ARG A 90 5.27 0.43 18.84
CA ARG A 90 4.13 1.32 19.11
C ARG A 90 3.01 0.61 19.87
N TRP A 91 2.37 1.35 20.76
CA TRP A 91 1.25 0.90 21.58
C TRP A 91 -0.08 1.04 20.84
N HIS A 92 -1.00 0.11 21.08
CA HIS A 92 -2.36 0.12 20.58
C HIS A 92 -3.33 -0.35 21.67
N GLY A 93 -4.30 0.50 22.02
CA GLY A 93 -5.41 0.13 22.90
C GLY A 93 -6.62 -0.30 22.09
N THR A 94 -7.34 -1.30 22.59
CA THR A 94 -8.50 -1.87 21.88
C THR A 94 -9.52 -2.46 22.86
N VAL A 95 -10.61 -3.02 22.33
CA VAL A 95 -11.64 -3.69 23.13
C VAL A 95 -11.18 -5.11 23.49
N ARG A 96 -11.22 -5.42 24.79
CA ARG A 96 -11.09 -6.78 25.34
C ARG A 96 -12.42 -7.13 26.02
N VAL A 97 -13.02 -8.26 25.67
CA VAL A 97 -14.31 -8.73 26.25
C VAL A 97 -14.15 -10.06 27.02
N CYS A 98 -12.91 -10.49 27.25
CA CYS A 98 -12.56 -11.71 27.97
C CYS A 98 -11.43 -11.42 28.98
N THR A 99 -10.97 -12.45 29.66
CA THR A 99 -9.90 -12.41 30.68
C THR A 99 -8.55 -12.88 30.12
N VAL A 100 -8.38 -12.94 28.80
CA VAL A 100 -7.15 -13.45 28.18
C VAL A 100 -5.93 -12.65 28.65
N GLY A 101 -4.92 -13.33 29.17
CA GLY A 101 -3.69 -12.74 29.69
C GLY A 101 -3.76 -12.25 31.14
N ASP A 102 -4.85 -12.52 31.88
CA ASP A 102 -4.94 -12.16 33.31
C ASP A 102 -4.08 -13.06 34.20
N SER A 103 -3.87 -14.32 33.81
CA SER A 103 -3.05 -15.30 34.52
C SER A 103 -2.49 -16.35 33.56
N GLN A 104 -1.50 -17.14 34.00
CA GLN A 104 -0.86 -18.18 33.18
C GLN A 104 -1.87 -19.18 32.58
N GLY A 105 -2.94 -19.53 33.32
CA GLY A 105 -4.01 -20.42 32.85
C GLY A 105 -4.99 -19.79 31.86
N GLN A 106 -4.90 -18.48 31.61
CA GLN A 106 -5.84 -17.73 30.78
C GLN A 106 -5.18 -17.22 29.49
N ALA A 107 -4.38 -18.07 28.83
CA ALA A 107 -3.68 -17.72 27.58
C ALA A 107 -4.55 -17.92 26.31
N ALA A 108 -5.67 -18.62 26.40
CA ALA A 108 -6.50 -18.99 25.25
C ALA A 108 -7.26 -17.79 24.66
N LEU A 109 -7.20 -17.63 23.34
CA LEU A 109 -7.89 -16.56 22.62
C LEU A 109 -9.39 -16.89 22.44
N CYS A 110 -10.30 -16.06 22.95
CA CYS A 110 -11.74 -16.28 22.79
C CYS A 110 -12.23 -15.99 21.37
N ASN A 111 -13.19 -16.76 20.84
CA ASN A 111 -13.75 -16.58 19.49
C ASN A 111 -14.81 -15.48 19.35
N ASN A 112 -15.01 -14.66 20.40
CA ASN A 112 -15.98 -13.58 20.37
C ASN A 112 -15.56 -12.46 19.40
N ALA A 113 -16.38 -12.19 18.39
CA ALA A 113 -16.13 -11.15 17.37
C ALA A 113 -16.07 -9.72 17.93
N LEU A 114 -16.65 -9.49 19.13
CA LEU A 114 -16.55 -8.22 19.85
C LEU A 114 -15.22 -8.07 20.60
N CYS A 115 -14.44 -9.15 20.72
CA CYS A 115 -13.08 -9.10 21.27
C CYS A 115 -12.09 -8.65 20.19
N SER A 116 -11.95 -7.35 20.00
CA SER A 116 -10.96 -6.80 19.08
C SER A 116 -9.54 -7.28 19.41
N LEU A 117 -9.19 -7.40 20.69
CA LEU A 117 -7.88 -7.92 21.11
C LEU A 117 -7.61 -9.33 20.55
N CYS A 118 -8.49 -10.30 20.84
CA CYS A 118 -8.32 -11.67 20.36
C CYS A 118 -8.40 -11.76 18.84
N THR A 119 -9.25 -10.95 18.20
CA THR A 119 -9.38 -10.91 16.75
C THR A 119 -8.11 -10.38 16.07
N ILE A 120 -7.49 -9.34 16.62
CA ILE A 120 -6.22 -8.80 16.13
C ILE A 120 -5.11 -9.85 16.29
N ILE A 121 -5.03 -10.52 17.43
CA ILE A 121 -4.01 -11.57 17.64
C ILE A 121 -4.20 -12.73 16.66
N ARG A 122 -5.46 -13.14 16.38
CA ARG A 122 -5.75 -14.22 15.44
C ARG A 122 -5.57 -13.88 13.97
N THR A 123 -5.91 -12.66 13.56
CA THR A 123 -6.13 -12.33 12.14
C THR A 123 -5.44 -11.04 11.68
N SER A 124 -4.55 -10.51 12.52
CA SER A 124 -3.88 -9.22 12.34
C SER A 124 -4.84 -8.02 12.31
N TYR A 125 -4.27 -6.84 12.09
CA TYR A 125 -4.99 -5.58 11.99
C TYR A 125 -5.69 -5.42 10.64
N ARG A 126 -6.94 -4.92 10.65
CA ARG A 126 -7.69 -4.61 9.43
C ARG A 126 -8.02 -3.13 9.36
N VAL A 127 -7.53 -2.44 8.31
CA VAL A 127 -7.81 -1.00 8.08
C VAL A 127 -9.31 -0.72 8.00
N ALA A 128 -10.11 -1.68 7.50
CA ALA A 128 -11.57 -1.57 7.45
C ALA A 128 -12.24 -1.39 8.83
N LYS A 129 -11.56 -1.77 9.92
CA LYS A 129 -12.04 -1.59 11.30
C LYS A 129 -11.67 -0.22 11.89
N ALA A 130 -10.91 0.60 11.18
CA ALA A 130 -10.50 1.93 11.65
C ALA A 130 -11.72 2.86 11.84
N GLY A 131 -11.78 3.55 12.98
CA GLY A 131 -12.80 4.56 13.26
C GLY A 131 -14.21 4.03 13.58
N GLN A 132 -14.45 2.71 13.56
CA GLN A 132 -15.78 2.12 13.80
C GLN A 132 -16.33 2.43 15.20
N ARG A 133 -15.48 2.79 16.16
CA ARG A 133 -15.90 3.04 17.54
C ARG A 133 -16.17 4.51 17.87
N PHE A 134 -15.33 5.43 17.40
CA PHE A 134 -15.41 6.84 17.80
C PHE A 134 -16.01 7.74 16.73
N GLY A 135 -16.38 7.19 15.56
CA GLY A 135 -16.95 7.95 14.44
C GLY A 135 -15.97 8.91 13.75
N PHE A 136 -14.90 9.34 14.45
CA PHE A 136 -13.87 10.23 13.91
C PHE A 136 -12.60 9.46 13.52
N LYS A 137 -11.99 9.91 12.43
CA LYS A 137 -10.70 9.44 11.92
C LYS A 137 -9.78 10.64 11.81
N ARG A 138 -9.01 10.98 12.85
CA ARG A 138 -8.23 12.24 12.87
C ARG A 138 -7.28 12.39 11.68
N PHE A 139 -6.74 11.28 11.19
CA PHE A 139 -5.81 11.22 10.06
C PHE A 139 -6.29 10.21 9.01
N GLY A 140 -7.60 10.12 8.82
CA GLY A 140 -8.20 9.21 7.84
C GLY A 140 -8.21 7.74 8.24
N SER A 141 -8.48 6.88 7.26
CA SER A 141 -8.63 5.43 7.48
C SER A 141 -7.27 4.77 7.61
N GLY A 142 -6.88 4.39 8.84
CA GLY A 142 -5.59 3.76 9.13
C GLY A 142 -5.57 3.03 10.47
N ILE A 143 -4.50 2.27 10.71
CA ILE A 143 -4.25 1.62 12.00
C ILE A 143 -3.57 2.62 12.92
N TYR A 144 -4.28 3.08 13.94
CA TYR A 144 -3.76 4.07 14.89
C TYR A 144 -2.89 3.38 15.93
N THR A 145 -1.64 3.84 16.04
CA THR A 145 -0.68 3.41 17.06
C THR A 145 0.05 4.63 17.61
N THR A 146 0.63 4.53 18.80
CA THR A 146 1.28 5.66 19.47
C THR A 146 2.55 5.23 20.19
N ALA A 147 3.51 6.15 20.34
CA ALA A 147 4.67 5.93 21.20
C ALA A 147 4.32 6.02 22.69
N THR A 148 3.21 6.69 23.03
CA THR A 148 2.78 7.00 24.40
C THR A 148 1.82 5.91 24.91
N SER A 149 2.24 5.11 25.88
CA SER A 149 1.45 3.99 26.43
C SER A 149 0.14 4.46 27.07
N SER A 150 0.19 5.57 27.79
CA SER A 150 -0.98 6.17 28.43
C SER A 150 -1.99 6.70 27.40
N LYS A 151 -1.51 7.19 26.24
CA LYS A 151 -2.40 7.56 25.14
C LYS A 151 -3.09 6.35 24.52
N ALA A 152 -2.40 5.22 24.40
CA ALA A 152 -3.02 3.97 23.93
C ALA A 152 -4.08 3.49 24.93
N ASN A 153 -3.84 3.66 26.23
CA ASN A 153 -4.80 3.30 27.28
C ASN A 153 -6.14 4.03 27.15
N ASP A 154 -6.18 5.28 26.69
CA ASP A 154 -7.44 6.01 26.41
C ASP A 154 -8.38 5.23 25.48
N TYR A 155 -7.82 4.36 24.63
CA TYR A 155 -8.58 3.57 23.66
C TYR A 155 -8.93 2.17 24.18
N VAL A 156 -8.40 1.75 25.32
CA VAL A 156 -8.71 0.45 25.91
C VAL A 156 -10.12 0.45 26.47
N VAL A 157 -10.88 -0.59 26.13
CA VAL A 157 -12.13 -0.90 26.81
C VAL A 157 -12.13 -2.33 27.28
N GLN A 158 -12.39 -2.50 28.56
CA GLN A 158 -12.56 -3.78 29.20
C GLN A 158 -14.06 -4.07 29.38
N ARG A 159 -14.52 -5.21 28.87
CA ARG A 159 -15.90 -5.73 29.04
C ARG A 159 -15.95 -7.14 29.60
N GLY A 160 -14.82 -7.83 29.71
CA GLY A 160 -14.72 -9.22 30.16
C GLY A 160 -14.69 -9.40 31.68
N ARG A 161 -15.19 -8.42 32.46
CA ARG A 161 -15.15 -8.39 33.94
C ARG A 161 -13.76 -8.60 34.55
N SER A 162 -12.70 -8.42 33.77
CA SER A 162 -11.33 -8.53 34.26
C SER A 162 -10.89 -7.26 34.98
N GLY A 163 -10.14 -7.43 36.07
CA GLY A 163 -9.49 -6.34 36.80
C GLY A 163 -8.34 -5.67 36.02
N PHE A 164 -7.91 -6.24 34.89
CA PHE A 164 -6.80 -5.73 34.10
C PHE A 164 -7.28 -5.01 32.83
N LYS A 165 -6.46 -4.04 32.40
CA LYS A 165 -6.51 -3.45 31.06
C LYS A 165 -5.40 -4.07 30.20
N ALA A 166 -5.70 -4.34 28.93
CA ALA A 166 -4.74 -4.91 27.99
C ALA A 166 -4.38 -3.89 26.89
N ILE A 167 -3.08 -3.75 26.61
CA ILE A 167 -2.53 -2.90 25.54
C ILE A 167 -1.57 -3.75 24.70
N LEU A 168 -1.66 -3.64 23.38
CA LEU A 168 -0.74 -4.31 22.46
C LEU A 168 0.50 -3.45 22.21
N LEU A 169 1.69 -4.04 22.29
CA LEU A 169 2.94 -3.47 21.78
C LEU A 169 3.26 -4.12 20.44
N ASN A 170 3.36 -3.32 19.39
CA ASN A 170 3.48 -3.78 18.01
C ASN A 170 4.79 -3.32 17.39
N ASP A 171 5.39 -4.12 16.50
CA ASP A 171 6.38 -3.61 15.54
C ASP A 171 5.64 -2.97 14.36
N VAL A 172 5.93 -1.70 14.08
CA VAL A 172 5.21 -0.91 13.07
C VAL A 172 6.19 -0.32 12.07
N VAL A 173 6.03 -0.71 10.80
CA VAL A 173 6.81 -0.19 9.67
C VAL A 173 6.26 1.18 9.25
N LEU A 174 6.97 2.25 9.59
CA LEU A 174 6.52 3.63 9.33
C LEU A 174 6.98 4.17 7.97
N GLY A 175 8.08 3.64 7.41
CA GLY A 175 8.72 4.19 6.21
C GLY A 175 9.07 5.69 6.36
N ARG A 176 8.90 6.45 5.28
CA ARG A 176 8.98 7.92 5.28
C ARG A 176 7.68 8.53 5.81
N GLY A 177 7.56 8.61 7.13
CA GLY A 177 6.41 9.21 7.80
C GLY A 177 6.33 10.72 7.56
N ALA A 178 5.16 11.20 7.13
CA ALA A 178 4.87 12.64 7.09
C ALA A 178 4.39 13.10 8.48
N LYS A 179 4.99 14.17 9.02
CA LYS A 179 4.49 14.82 10.23
C LYS A 179 3.39 15.80 9.83
N THR A 180 2.24 15.71 10.49
CA THR A 180 1.15 16.67 10.33
C THR A 180 0.67 17.15 11.70
N THR A 181 0.33 18.43 11.79
CA THR A 181 -0.25 19.07 12.98
C THR A 181 -1.77 19.29 12.83
N LYS A 182 -2.30 19.19 11.59
CA LYS A 182 -3.73 19.33 11.30
C LYS A 182 -4.32 17.95 10.98
N GLY A 183 -5.43 17.62 11.63
CA GLY A 183 -6.19 16.41 11.31
C GLY A 183 -6.90 16.57 9.98
N ASP A 184 -6.78 15.59 9.10
CA ASP A 184 -7.60 15.45 7.89
C ASP A 184 -8.20 14.04 7.88
N GLY A 185 -9.49 13.98 8.23
CA GLY A 185 -10.22 12.72 8.27
C GLY A 185 -10.62 12.16 6.92
N THR A 186 -10.40 12.92 5.84
CA THR A 186 -10.64 12.49 4.47
C THR A 186 -9.40 11.84 3.83
N LEU A 187 -8.26 11.81 4.55
CA LEU A 187 -7.04 11.16 4.06
C LEU A 187 -7.31 9.69 3.75
N THR A 188 -7.28 9.40 2.47
CA THR A 188 -7.35 8.07 1.90
C THR A 188 -6.38 8.05 0.73
N LYS A 189 -5.99 6.84 0.30
CA LYS A 189 -5.20 6.71 -0.93
C LYS A 189 -5.93 7.35 -2.13
N ALA A 190 -7.26 7.30 -2.14
CA ALA A 190 -8.09 7.94 -3.15
C ALA A 190 -7.99 9.47 -3.11
N SER A 191 -8.09 10.11 -1.94
CA SER A 191 -8.02 11.58 -1.84
C SER A 191 -6.63 12.12 -2.23
N LEU A 192 -5.55 11.40 -1.93
CA LEU A 192 -4.20 11.73 -2.40
C LEU A 192 -4.07 11.63 -3.93
N LEU A 193 -4.70 10.61 -4.54
CA LEU A 193 -4.71 10.46 -6.00
C LEU A 193 -5.56 11.53 -6.68
N SER A 194 -6.72 11.88 -6.11
CA SER A 194 -7.53 13.00 -6.59
C SER A 194 -6.79 14.33 -6.48
N LYS A 195 -5.95 14.51 -5.44
CA LYS A 195 -5.06 15.67 -5.35
C LYS A 195 -4.00 15.63 -6.46
N GLN A 196 -3.30 14.50 -6.65
CA GLN A 196 -2.31 14.35 -7.73
C GLN A 196 -2.91 14.66 -9.11
N PHE A 197 -4.11 14.15 -9.41
CA PHE A 197 -4.80 14.43 -10.67
C PHE A 197 -5.03 15.93 -10.88
N ARG A 198 -5.52 16.64 -9.85
CA ARG A 198 -5.80 18.08 -9.89
C ARG A 198 -4.53 18.92 -10.02
N ASP A 199 -3.49 18.61 -9.24
CA ASP A 199 -2.21 19.32 -9.29
C ASP A 199 -1.52 19.20 -10.67
N GLN A 200 -1.81 18.12 -11.41
CA GLN A 200 -1.26 17.83 -12.74
C GLN A 200 -2.19 18.23 -13.90
N TRP A 201 -3.35 18.81 -13.59
CA TRP A 201 -4.31 19.28 -14.58
C TRP A 201 -4.04 20.75 -14.92
N LYS A 202 -3.74 21.04 -16.19
CA LYS A 202 -3.33 22.38 -16.64
C LYS A 202 -4.32 23.06 -17.59
N LEU A 203 -5.53 22.52 -17.73
CA LEU A 203 -6.63 23.08 -18.54
C LEU A 203 -7.76 23.60 -17.62
N PRO A 204 -8.75 24.35 -18.12
CA PRO A 204 -9.98 24.63 -17.36
C PRO A 204 -10.59 23.31 -16.84
N SER A 205 -11.02 23.33 -15.58
CA SER A 205 -11.16 22.15 -14.69
C SER A 205 -12.16 21.08 -15.14
N PRO A 206 -11.86 19.81 -14.81
CA PRO A 206 -12.85 18.98 -14.14
C PRO A 206 -12.32 18.38 -12.82
N ALA A 207 -13.25 18.19 -11.88
CA ALA A 207 -13.00 17.46 -10.65
C ALA A 207 -13.08 15.93 -10.90
N PRO A 208 -12.04 15.14 -10.52
CA PRO A 208 -12.14 13.69 -10.54
C PRO A 208 -13.23 13.22 -9.58
N THR A 209 -14.17 12.44 -10.10
CA THR A 209 -15.39 12.05 -9.38
C THR A 209 -15.18 10.73 -8.64
N ILE A 210 -14.49 9.74 -9.24
CA ILE A 210 -14.32 8.40 -8.66
C ILE A 210 -12.92 7.86 -8.97
N VAL A 211 -12.30 7.20 -7.97
CA VAL A 211 -10.98 6.57 -8.08
C VAL A 211 -11.07 5.08 -7.74
N TRP A 212 -10.83 4.23 -8.73
CA TRP A 212 -10.78 2.78 -8.58
C TRP A 212 -9.36 2.26 -8.47
N LYS A 213 -9.11 1.33 -7.56
CA LYS A 213 -7.86 0.56 -7.55
C LYS A 213 -8.02 -0.63 -8.50
N ILE A 214 -7.10 -0.74 -9.44
CA ILE A 214 -7.04 -1.88 -10.36
C ILE A 214 -6.15 -2.97 -9.75
N TYR A 215 -6.63 -4.20 -9.79
CA TYR A 215 -5.91 -5.42 -9.48
C TYR A 215 -5.84 -6.25 -10.76
N CYS A 216 -4.66 -6.26 -11.40
CA CYS A 216 -4.40 -7.13 -12.54
C CYS A 216 -4.25 -8.58 -12.07
N ASP A 217 -4.40 -9.54 -12.99
CA ASP A 217 -4.03 -10.93 -12.73
C ASP A 217 -2.53 -11.05 -12.36
N GLN A 218 -2.22 -12.15 -11.69
CA GLN A 218 -0.89 -12.40 -11.17
C GLN A 218 0.17 -12.49 -12.29
N GLY A 219 -0.19 -13.03 -13.46
CA GLY A 219 0.71 -13.15 -14.60
C GLY A 219 1.22 -11.80 -15.10
N HIS A 220 0.35 -10.80 -15.22
CA HIS A 220 0.75 -9.43 -15.56
C HIS A 220 1.62 -8.79 -14.47
N ILE A 221 1.29 -9.02 -13.20
CA ILE A 221 2.08 -8.49 -12.08
C ILE A 221 3.50 -9.05 -12.12
N ASP A 222 3.64 -10.36 -12.34
CA ASP A 222 4.93 -11.04 -12.36
C ASP A 222 5.79 -10.64 -13.56
N LYS A 223 5.18 -10.52 -14.75
CA LYS A 223 5.88 -10.02 -15.94
C LYS A 223 6.41 -8.60 -15.73
N PHE A 224 5.59 -7.70 -15.19
CA PHE A 224 6.00 -6.33 -14.87
C PHE A 224 7.12 -6.28 -13.82
N GLN A 225 7.01 -7.07 -12.74
CA GLN A 225 8.04 -7.11 -11.70
C GLN A 225 9.36 -7.67 -12.22
N ARG A 226 9.32 -8.73 -13.05
CA ARG A 226 10.51 -9.28 -13.69
C ARG A 226 11.18 -8.27 -14.61
N TYR A 227 10.40 -7.56 -15.44
CA TYR A 227 10.94 -6.51 -16.31
C TYR A 227 11.57 -5.38 -15.51
N LYS A 228 10.90 -4.90 -14.46
CA LYS A 228 11.42 -3.86 -13.57
C LYS A 228 12.75 -4.23 -12.93
N LEU A 229 12.87 -5.46 -12.41
CA LEU A 229 14.11 -5.98 -11.84
C LEU A 229 15.21 -6.15 -12.90
N ALA A 230 14.85 -6.58 -14.11
CA ALA A 230 15.80 -6.70 -15.22
C ALA A 230 16.38 -5.34 -15.62
N VAL A 231 15.54 -4.30 -15.75
CA VAL A 231 15.99 -2.94 -16.03
C VAL A 231 16.86 -2.39 -14.89
N GLU A 232 16.47 -2.60 -13.64
CA GLU A 232 17.25 -2.18 -12.47
C GLU A 232 18.67 -2.79 -12.49
N ARG A 233 18.79 -4.09 -12.79
CA ARG A 233 20.08 -4.79 -12.91
C ARG A 233 20.90 -4.34 -14.11
N LYS A 234 20.27 -4.24 -15.29
CA LYS A 234 20.92 -3.89 -16.56
C LYS A 234 21.45 -2.46 -16.57
N SER A 235 20.68 -1.52 -16.02
CA SER A 235 20.94 -0.09 -16.13
C SER A 235 21.45 0.54 -14.82
N ASN A 236 21.59 -0.24 -13.74
CA ASN A 236 21.94 0.22 -12.39
C ASN A 236 21.06 1.40 -11.91
N VAL A 237 19.77 1.35 -12.27
CA VAL A 237 18.80 2.41 -11.92
C VAL A 237 17.85 1.86 -10.87
N GLN A 238 17.94 2.39 -9.64
CA GLN A 238 17.15 1.92 -8.51
C GLN A 238 15.65 1.86 -8.85
N GLY A 239 15.03 0.71 -8.59
CA GLY A 239 13.64 0.44 -8.91
C GLY A 239 13.27 0.67 -10.39
N GLY A 240 14.21 0.53 -11.31
CA GLY A 240 14.00 0.68 -12.76
C GLY A 240 13.51 2.05 -13.21
N ASN A 241 13.70 3.11 -12.41
CA ASN A 241 13.13 4.46 -12.64
C ASN A 241 11.62 4.40 -12.95
N SER A 242 10.90 3.62 -12.12
CA SER A 242 9.44 3.50 -12.18
C SER A 242 8.77 4.85 -11.89
N ARG A 243 7.92 5.34 -12.79
CA ARG A 243 7.16 6.58 -12.64
C ARG A 243 5.67 6.36 -12.79
N ARG A 244 4.89 7.18 -12.10
CA ARG A 244 3.45 7.25 -12.28
C ARG A 244 3.14 8.10 -13.51
N ARG A 245 2.42 7.54 -14.48
CA ARG A 245 2.07 8.24 -15.72
C ARG A 245 0.61 8.04 -16.10
N TRP A 246 0.00 9.08 -16.65
CA TRP A 246 -1.37 9.10 -17.14
C TRP A 246 -1.46 8.52 -18.54
N HIS A 247 -2.54 7.80 -18.80
CA HIS A 247 -2.88 7.29 -20.14
C HIS A 247 -4.38 7.47 -20.37
N GLY A 248 -4.73 8.27 -21.38
CA GLY A 248 -6.09 8.38 -21.90
C GLY A 248 -6.30 7.37 -23.01
N THR A 249 -7.50 6.79 -23.06
CA THR A 249 -7.86 5.81 -24.08
C THR A 249 -9.37 5.82 -24.31
N VAL A 250 -9.85 5.00 -25.24
CA VAL A 250 -11.28 4.84 -25.51
C VAL A 250 -11.95 4.05 -24.39
N ARG A 251 -13.02 4.62 -23.81
CA ARG A 251 -13.98 3.90 -22.97
C ARG A 251 -15.32 3.81 -23.72
N ALA A 252 -15.67 2.62 -24.18
CA ALA A 252 -16.93 2.33 -24.89
C ALA A 252 -17.95 1.61 -23.98
N CYS A 253 -17.99 1.96 -22.69
CA CYS A 253 -18.93 1.43 -21.71
C CYS A 253 -19.00 2.35 -20.47
N THR A 254 -19.80 1.96 -19.46
CA THR A 254 -20.00 2.75 -18.23
C THR A 254 -19.22 2.24 -17.03
N VAL A 255 -18.18 1.40 -17.24
CA VAL A 255 -17.37 0.83 -16.15
C VAL A 255 -16.75 1.94 -15.27
N GLY A 256 -16.78 1.72 -13.96
CA GLY A 256 -16.22 2.60 -12.93
C GLY A 256 -17.14 3.72 -12.45
N GLU A 257 -18.34 3.89 -12.99
CA GLU A 257 -19.24 4.96 -12.56
C GLU A 257 -19.90 4.73 -11.20
N SER A 258 -19.96 3.48 -10.74
CA SER A 258 -20.49 3.13 -9.43
C SER A 258 -20.01 1.72 -9.02
N PRO A 259 -20.14 1.32 -7.75
CA PRO A 259 -19.81 -0.04 -7.32
C PRO A 259 -20.54 -1.14 -8.10
N GLY A 260 -21.79 -0.89 -8.50
CA GLY A 260 -22.57 -1.81 -9.34
C GLY A 260 -22.10 -1.88 -10.80
N LYS A 261 -21.29 -0.92 -11.26
CA LYS A 261 -20.72 -0.86 -12.62
C LYS A 261 -19.21 -1.13 -12.61
N SER A 262 -18.76 -2.14 -11.87
CA SER A 262 -17.33 -2.47 -11.73
C SER A 262 -16.84 -3.57 -12.69
N ALA A 263 -17.75 -4.28 -13.35
CA ALA A 263 -17.40 -5.33 -14.31
C ALA A 263 -16.85 -4.76 -15.63
N LEU A 264 -15.77 -5.35 -16.13
CA LEU A 264 -15.21 -5.03 -17.44
C LEU A 264 -16.15 -5.57 -18.53
N CYS A 265 -16.53 -4.73 -19.50
CA CYS A 265 -17.28 -5.19 -20.67
C CYS A 265 -16.39 -6.02 -21.61
N ASN A 266 -16.98 -6.79 -22.53
CA ASN A 266 -16.24 -7.54 -23.58
C ASN A 266 -16.21 -6.81 -24.94
N ASN A 267 -16.58 -5.53 -24.99
CA ASN A 267 -16.55 -4.75 -26.22
C ASN A 267 -15.09 -4.56 -26.69
N THR A 268 -14.78 -5.04 -27.89
CA THR A 268 -13.45 -4.94 -28.51
C THR A 268 -13.03 -3.49 -28.78
N LEU A 269 -13.99 -2.57 -28.95
CA LEU A 269 -13.75 -1.14 -29.10
C LEU A 269 -13.44 -0.45 -27.76
N CYS A 270 -13.69 -1.09 -26.62
CA CYS A 270 -13.38 -0.55 -25.31
C CYS A 270 -11.91 -0.82 -24.92
N SER A 271 -11.00 -0.02 -25.47
CA SER A 271 -9.57 -0.09 -25.17
C SER A 271 -9.29 -0.08 -23.67
N LEU A 272 -10.03 0.71 -22.88
CA LEU A 272 -9.91 0.75 -21.43
C LEU A 272 -10.10 -0.65 -20.79
N CYS A 273 -11.23 -1.32 -21.07
CA CYS A 273 -11.50 -2.63 -20.51
C CYS A 273 -10.50 -3.67 -20.99
N ASN A 274 -10.08 -3.59 -22.26
CA ASN A 274 -9.11 -4.51 -22.84
C ASN A 274 -7.71 -4.36 -22.21
N ILE A 275 -7.28 -3.14 -21.93
CA ILE A 275 -6.03 -2.86 -21.20
C ILE A 275 -6.11 -3.42 -19.79
N ILE A 276 -7.22 -3.17 -19.07
CA ILE A 276 -7.36 -3.65 -17.68
C ILE A 276 -7.39 -5.19 -17.63
N ARG A 277 -8.05 -5.84 -18.61
CA ARG A 277 -8.19 -7.30 -18.67
C ARG A 277 -6.93 -8.02 -19.12
N THR A 278 -6.22 -7.48 -20.12
CA THR A 278 -5.15 -8.19 -20.84
C THR A 278 -3.78 -7.51 -20.85
N SER A 279 -3.65 -6.31 -20.29
CA SER A 279 -2.50 -5.40 -20.42
C SER A 279 -2.52 -4.51 -21.68
N PHE A 280 -1.60 -3.55 -21.68
CA PHE A 280 -1.29 -2.71 -22.84
C PHE A 280 -0.80 -3.58 -24.00
N ARG A 281 -1.02 -3.11 -25.23
CA ARG A 281 -0.50 -3.75 -26.43
C ARG A 281 0.24 -2.72 -27.26
N ILE A 282 1.36 -3.12 -27.84
CA ILE A 282 2.05 -2.30 -28.83
C ILE A 282 1.18 -2.26 -30.10
N PRO A 283 0.89 -1.08 -30.67
CA PRO A 283 0.10 -0.99 -31.90
C PRO A 283 0.76 -1.76 -33.05
N ASN A 284 0.01 -2.59 -33.76
CA ASN A 284 0.51 -3.32 -34.94
C ASN A 284 0.88 -2.35 -36.08
N HIS A 285 0.18 -1.22 -36.18
CA HIS A 285 0.44 -0.15 -37.14
C HIS A 285 0.85 1.13 -36.40
N GLY A 286 1.90 1.78 -36.88
CA GLY A 286 2.34 3.07 -36.37
C GLY A 286 1.65 4.15 -37.19
N GLY A 287 0.51 4.64 -36.73
CA GLY A 287 -0.10 5.85 -37.32
C GLY A 287 0.87 7.05 -37.24
N ASN A 288 0.36 8.28 -37.38
CA ASN A 288 1.16 9.52 -37.22
C ASN A 288 1.60 9.76 -35.74
N LEU A 289 2.21 8.76 -35.10
CA LEU A 289 2.72 8.79 -33.74
C LEU A 289 4.15 9.32 -33.78
N GLN A 290 4.37 10.47 -33.10
CA GLN A 290 5.60 11.27 -33.16
C GLN A 290 6.88 10.47 -32.86
N TRP A 291 6.82 9.46 -31.99
CA TRP A 291 7.96 8.60 -31.62
C TRP A 291 7.67 7.12 -31.90
N GLY A 292 6.94 6.83 -32.98
CA GLY A 292 6.73 5.47 -33.49
C GLY A 292 5.83 4.57 -32.65
N LYS A 293 5.99 3.25 -32.83
CA LYS A 293 5.11 2.18 -32.30
C LYS A 293 5.41 1.87 -30.84
N GLY A 294 4.89 2.71 -29.94
CA GLY A 294 5.03 2.51 -28.50
C GLY A 294 3.74 2.75 -27.73
N ILE A 295 3.83 2.62 -26.41
CA ILE A 295 2.78 2.97 -25.45
C ILE A 295 3.07 4.36 -24.90
N TYR A 296 2.20 5.30 -25.22
CA TYR A 296 2.34 6.71 -24.89
C TYR A 296 1.67 7.03 -23.55
N THR A 297 2.39 7.74 -22.70
CA THR A 297 1.91 8.19 -21.39
C THR A 297 2.44 9.58 -21.06
N SER A 298 1.83 10.29 -20.12
CA SER A 298 2.28 11.65 -19.75
C SER A 298 2.36 11.83 -18.22
N ALA A 299 3.22 12.73 -17.71
CA ALA A 299 3.06 13.20 -16.32
C ALA A 299 1.88 14.16 -16.15
N THR A 300 1.36 14.73 -17.25
CA THR A 300 0.31 15.74 -17.23
C THR A 300 -1.05 15.09 -17.55
N SER A 301 -2.00 15.16 -16.61
CA SER A 301 -3.31 14.53 -16.77
C SER A 301 -4.12 15.17 -17.89
N SER A 302 -4.04 16.50 -18.05
CA SER A 302 -4.72 17.21 -19.14
C SER A 302 -4.19 16.87 -20.55
N LYS A 303 -2.92 16.48 -20.68
CA LYS A 303 -2.36 15.94 -21.94
C LYS A 303 -2.96 14.57 -22.24
N ALA A 304 -2.99 13.68 -21.25
CA ALA A 304 -3.61 12.36 -21.41
C ALA A 304 -5.12 12.46 -21.69
N ASN A 305 -5.81 13.49 -21.19
CA ASN A 305 -7.23 13.75 -21.48
C ASN A 305 -7.51 13.96 -22.97
N LEU A 306 -6.57 14.49 -23.75
CA LEU A 306 -6.73 14.65 -25.20
C LEU A 306 -6.97 13.30 -25.91
N PHE A 307 -6.53 12.20 -25.30
CA PHE A 307 -6.69 10.84 -25.80
C PHE A 307 -7.80 10.06 -25.09
N ALA A 308 -8.41 10.64 -24.05
CA ALA A 308 -9.52 10.03 -23.30
C ALA A 308 -10.84 10.26 -24.05
N ARG A 309 -11.27 9.25 -24.82
CA ARG A 309 -12.49 9.30 -25.64
C ARG A 309 -13.62 8.52 -24.98
N GLU A 310 -14.74 9.16 -24.80
CA GLU A 310 -15.99 8.55 -24.34
C GLU A 310 -16.76 8.05 -25.58
N GLN A 311 -17.14 6.78 -25.57
CA GLN A 311 -17.93 6.13 -26.64
C GLN A 311 -18.97 5.15 -26.06
N GLY A 312 -19.23 5.24 -24.76
CA GLY A 312 -20.15 4.38 -24.03
C GLY A 312 -21.48 5.04 -23.70
N GLY A 313 -21.72 6.27 -24.16
CA GLY A 313 -22.94 7.03 -23.88
C GLY A 313 -22.98 7.62 -22.45
N SER A 314 -21.81 7.83 -21.85
CA SER A 314 -21.69 8.35 -20.49
C SER A 314 -21.40 9.85 -20.46
N GLY A 315 -21.90 10.53 -19.43
CA GLY A 315 -21.48 11.90 -19.10
C GLY A 315 -20.08 12.00 -18.46
N PHE A 316 -19.33 10.89 -18.37
CA PHE A 316 -18.01 10.85 -17.73
C PHE A 316 -16.93 10.30 -18.67
N LYS A 317 -15.73 10.89 -18.58
CA LYS A 317 -14.50 10.36 -19.16
C LYS A 317 -13.76 9.46 -18.18
N ALA A 318 -12.84 8.68 -18.72
CA ALA A 318 -12.01 7.75 -17.97
C ALA A 318 -10.54 7.85 -18.34
N MET A 319 -9.67 7.70 -17.34
CA MET A 319 -8.23 7.74 -17.53
C MET A 319 -7.53 6.75 -16.59
N LEU A 320 -6.41 6.19 -17.05
CA LEU A 320 -5.59 5.29 -16.26
C LEU A 320 -4.40 6.03 -15.66
N LEU A 321 -4.14 5.78 -14.37
CA LEU A 321 -2.86 6.07 -13.75
C LEU A 321 -2.04 4.79 -13.63
N ASN A 322 -0.87 4.77 -14.25
CA ASN A 322 -0.07 3.56 -14.45
C ASN A 322 1.21 3.58 -13.60
N ASP A 323 1.84 2.42 -13.44
CA ASP A 323 3.25 2.30 -13.07
C ASP A 323 4.03 2.03 -14.35
N VAL A 324 5.02 2.86 -14.68
CA VAL A 324 5.78 2.78 -15.93
C VAL A 324 7.26 2.71 -15.61
N VAL A 325 7.93 1.63 -15.99
CA VAL A 325 9.37 1.42 -15.86
C VAL A 325 10.06 2.14 -17.02
N LEU A 326 10.66 3.31 -16.74
CA LEU A 326 11.32 4.12 -17.76
C LEU A 326 12.80 3.80 -17.93
N GLY A 327 13.44 3.16 -16.95
CA GLY A 327 14.87 2.86 -16.98
C GLY A 327 15.73 4.07 -17.35
N ARG A 328 16.69 3.86 -18.26
CA ARG A 328 17.42 4.93 -18.95
C ARG A 328 16.55 5.55 -20.03
N VAL A 329 16.33 6.85 -19.94
CA VAL A 329 15.46 7.60 -20.85
C VAL A 329 16.29 8.32 -21.91
N PHE A 330 15.93 8.14 -23.17
CA PHE A 330 16.43 8.96 -24.27
C PHE A 330 15.50 10.15 -24.48
N LYS A 331 16.03 11.37 -24.39
CA LYS A 331 15.24 12.59 -24.65
C LYS A 331 15.26 12.91 -26.14
N MET A 332 14.10 13.15 -26.72
CA MET A 332 13.95 13.49 -28.13
C MET A 332 13.15 14.78 -28.29
N SER A 333 13.67 15.69 -29.09
CA SER A 333 12.99 16.92 -29.51
C SER A 333 12.45 16.82 -30.94
N ALA A 334 13.06 15.99 -31.79
CA ALA A 334 12.60 15.70 -33.14
C ALA A 334 11.70 14.46 -33.17
N ASP A 335 10.69 14.50 -34.03
CA ASP A 335 9.83 13.36 -34.32
C ASP A 335 10.63 12.25 -35.02
N ASN A 336 10.36 11.01 -34.62
CA ASN A 336 10.79 9.82 -35.33
C ASN A 336 9.68 8.77 -35.30
N THR A 337 8.83 8.81 -36.32
CA THR A 337 7.67 7.93 -36.48
C THR A 337 8.04 6.46 -36.77
N THR A 338 9.32 6.17 -37.06
CA THR A 338 9.78 4.83 -37.42
C THR A 338 10.23 3.99 -36.23
N LEU A 339 10.30 4.57 -35.02
CA LEU A 339 10.77 3.86 -33.83
C LEU A 339 9.87 2.67 -33.49
N THR A 340 10.50 1.51 -33.29
CA THR A 340 9.84 0.29 -32.79
C THR A 340 10.43 -0.18 -31.46
N GLN A 341 11.51 0.45 -31.02
CA GLN A 341 12.24 0.18 -29.78
C GLN A 341 12.98 1.45 -29.33
N PRO A 342 13.36 1.58 -28.04
CA PRO A 342 14.17 2.70 -27.62
C PRO A 342 15.56 2.66 -28.30
N PRO A 343 16.24 3.81 -28.47
CA PRO A 343 17.62 3.85 -28.96
C PRO A 343 18.56 2.98 -28.13
N MET A 344 19.65 2.52 -28.76
CA MET A 344 20.60 1.60 -28.14
C MET A 344 21.11 2.16 -26.80
N GLY A 345 21.08 1.32 -25.76
CA GLY A 345 21.48 1.70 -24.41
C GLY A 345 20.39 2.35 -23.55
N TYR A 346 19.20 2.59 -24.12
CA TYR A 346 18.05 3.16 -23.41
C TYR A 346 16.91 2.15 -23.28
N ASP A 347 15.98 2.45 -22.36
CA ASP A 347 14.85 1.60 -22.01
C ASP A 347 13.50 2.30 -22.35
N ALA A 348 13.49 3.62 -22.53
CA ALA A 348 12.33 4.42 -22.92
C ALA A 348 12.72 5.70 -23.68
N VAL A 349 11.76 6.32 -24.36
CA VAL A 349 11.88 7.66 -24.96
C VAL A 349 11.03 8.65 -24.16
N VAL A 350 11.53 9.87 -23.96
CA VAL A 350 10.72 11.01 -23.53
C VAL A 350 10.79 12.10 -24.60
N GLY A 351 9.63 12.40 -25.16
CA GLY A 351 9.42 13.49 -26.09
C GLY A 351 8.99 14.77 -25.36
N GLU A 352 9.63 15.88 -25.68
CA GLU A 352 9.23 17.23 -25.25
C GLU A 352 8.95 18.06 -26.51
N PRO A 353 7.70 18.09 -27.01
CA PRO A 353 7.37 18.95 -28.14
C PRO A 353 7.51 20.42 -27.72
N VAL A 354 7.94 21.29 -28.64
CA VAL A 354 8.10 22.73 -28.38
C VAL A 354 6.75 23.32 -27.94
N GLY A 355 6.69 23.83 -26.70
CA GLY A 355 5.46 24.38 -26.09
C GLY A 355 4.45 23.32 -25.61
N GLY A 356 4.78 22.03 -25.67
CA GLY A 356 3.91 20.92 -25.30
C GLY A 356 4.21 20.29 -23.93
N PHE A 357 3.32 19.40 -23.50
CA PHE A 357 3.52 18.57 -22.30
C PHE A 357 4.32 17.31 -22.62
N ASP A 358 5.02 16.78 -21.61
CA ASP A 358 5.87 15.60 -21.73
C ASP A 358 5.10 14.34 -22.19
N GLU A 359 5.73 13.55 -23.06
CA GLU A 359 5.27 12.23 -23.45
C GLU A 359 6.38 11.20 -23.20
N ALA A 360 6.08 10.17 -22.40
CA ALA A 360 6.96 9.05 -22.14
C ALA A 360 6.45 7.82 -22.91
N ILE A 361 7.33 7.22 -23.69
CA ILE A 361 7.05 6.13 -24.61
C ILE A 361 7.87 4.91 -24.20
N VAL A 362 7.17 3.79 -23.97
CA VAL A 362 7.77 2.48 -23.77
C VAL A 362 7.36 1.55 -24.91
N TYR A 363 8.27 0.67 -25.31
CA TYR A 363 8.09 -0.18 -26.51
C TYR A 363 7.85 -1.65 -26.16
N THR A 364 7.48 -1.92 -24.91
CA THR A 364 7.10 -3.25 -24.44
C THR A 364 6.00 -3.18 -23.40
N SER A 365 5.10 -4.16 -23.42
CA SER A 365 3.91 -4.17 -22.56
C SER A 365 4.28 -4.44 -21.10
N GLU A 366 5.37 -5.16 -20.86
CA GLU A 366 5.90 -5.47 -19.53
C GLU A 366 6.48 -4.24 -18.81
N ALA A 367 6.76 -3.15 -19.54
CA ALA A 367 7.24 -1.91 -18.94
C ALA A 367 6.13 -1.10 -18.24
N ILE A 368 4.86 -1.46 -18.41
CA ILE A 368 3.74 -0.68 -17.89
C ILE A 368 2.65 -1.56 -17.30
N ARG A 369 2.01 -1.09 -16.23
CA ARG A 369 0.76 -1.69 -15.74
C ARG A 369 -0.22 -0.65 -15.22
N PRO A 370 -1.54 -0.86 -15.39
CA PRO A 370 -2.53 0.03 -14.84
C PRO A 370 -2.63 -0.15 -13.32
N LEU A 371 -2.68 0.96 -12.57
CA LEU A 371 -2.80 0.91 -11.12
C LEU A 371 -4.13 1.47 -10.62
N PHE A 372 -4.65 2.50 -11.27
CA PHE A 372 -5.91 3.14 -10.92
C PHE A 372 -6.69 3.55 -12.16
N LEU A 373 -8.01 3.45 -12.07
CA LEU A 373 -8.96 4.01 -13.03
C LEU A 373 -9.59 5.26 -12.39
N ILE A 374 -9.49 6.38 -13.09
CA ILE A 374 -10.09 7.65 -12.69
C ILE A 374 -11.30 7.91 -13.58
N ILE A 375 -12.46 8.14 -12.96
CA ILE A 375 -13.68 8.61 -13.64
C ILE A 375 -13.88 10.08 -13.27
N TYR A 376 -14.08 10.91 -14.28
CA TYR A 376 -14.15 12.36 -14.13
C TYR A 376 -15.12 12.96 -15.15
N LYS A 377 -15.69 14.13 -14.84
CA LYS A 377 -16.51 14.86 -15.80
C LYS A 377 -15.60 15.48 -16.89
N PRO A 378 -16.04 15.57 -18.15
CA PRO A 378 -15.26 16.18 -19.23
C PRO A 378 -14.76 17.59 -18.94
#